data_AF-A0A526Z1X6-F1
#
_entry.id   AF-A0A526Z1X6-F1
#
_cell.length_a   1.000
_cell.length_b   1.000
_cell.length_c   1.000
_cell.angle_alpha   90.00
_cell.angle_beta   90.00
_cell.angle_gamma   90.00
#
_symmetry.space_group_name_H-M   'P 1'
#
loop_
_entity.id
_entity.type
_entity.pdbx_description
1 polymer ?
#
loop_
_entity_poly.entity_id
_entity_poly.type
_entity_poly.pdbx_seq_one_letter_code
_entity_poly.pdbx_strand_id
1 'polypeptide(L)' 'ASDANLEKVKRGNGMIVNFRRGKGEVFHAGSCEWVAGLLRQDAMVERVTRNVLDRYLGKS' A
#
# COMPACT_ATOMS: atom_id res chain seq x y z
N ALA A 1 20.91 6.03 -20.20
CA ALA A 1 21.01 4.94 -19.20
C ALA A 1 21.56 3.71 -19.92
N SER A 2 22.49 2.95 -19.33
CA SER A 2 23.00 1.73 -20.00
C SER A 2 21.99 0.60 -19.93
N ASP A 3 22.05 -0.35 -20.87
CA ASP A 3 21.16 -1.51 -20.93
C ASP A 3 21.19 -2.33 -19.62
N ALA A 4 22.34 -2.39 -18.96
CA ALA A 4 22.50 -3.06 -17.66
C ALA A 4 21.70 -2.40 -16.52
N ASN A 5 21.45 -1.09 -16.57
CA ASN A 5 20.60 -0.41 -15.60
C ASN A 5 19.12 -0.63 -15.90
N LEU A 6 18.76 -0.79 -17.17
CA LEU A 6 17.38 -1.05 -17.58
C LEU A 6 16.92 -2.42 -17.08
N GLU A 7 17.75 -3.47 -17.22
CA GLU A 7 17.45 -4.81 -16.70
C GLU A 7 17.15 -4.84 -15.18
N LYS A 8 17.80 -3.98 -14.40
CA LYS A 8 17.59 -3.90 -12.95
C LYS A 8 16.25 -3.26 -12.56
N VAL A 9 15.70 -2.38 -13.39
CA VAL A 9 14.45 -1.66 -13.09
C VAL A 9 13.24 -2.19 -13.87
N LYS A 10 13.44 -3.11 -14.81
CA LYS A 10 12.37 -3.72 -15.62
C LYS A 10 11.34 -4.51 -14.82
N ARG A 11 11.68 -4.97 -13.61
CA ARG A 11 10.77 -5.71 -12.72
C ARG A 11 10.49 -4.87 -11.48
N GLY A 12 9.42 -4.09 -11.53
CA GLY A 12 8.86 -3.46 -10.34
C GLY A 12 8.00 -4.45 -9.56
N ASN A 13 7.94 -4.31 -8.24
CA ASN A 13 6.98 -4.99 -7.39
C ASN A 13 6.06 -3.95 -6.72
N GLY A 14 4.77 -4.25 -6.66
CA GLY A 14 3.86 -3.51 -5.77
C GLY A 14 4.28 -3.77 -4.33
N MET A 15 4.42 -2.70 -3.53
CA MET A 15 4.81 -2.80 -2.13
C MET A 15 3.87 -1.94 -1.28
N ILE A 16 3.36 -2.54 -0.20
CA ILE A 16 2.65 -1.81 0.84
C ILE A 16 3.68 -1.04 1.67
N VAL A 17 3.46 0.25 1.86
CA VAL A 17 4.35 1.12 2.63
C VAL A 17 3.54 1.90 3.66
N ASN A 18 4.06 1.99 4.89
CA ASN A 18 3.54 2.86 5.94
C ASN A 18 4.69 3.66 6.54
N PHE A 19 4.56 4.99 6.63
CA PHE A 19 5.59 5.85 7.20
C PHE A 19 5.01 7.14 7.81
N ARG A 20 5.77 7.75 8.72
CA ARG A 20 5.42 9.05 9.32
C ARG A 20 5.79 10.21 8.39
N ARG A 21 4.93 11.21 8.28
CA ARG A 21 5.20 12.47 7.58
C ARG A 21 4.59 13.64 8.34
N GLY A 22 5.45 14.53 8.84
CA GLY A 22 5.01 15.67 9.65
C GLY A 22 4.28 15.22 10.91
N LYS A 23 3.08 15.75 11.15
CA LYS A 23 2.23 15.42 12.31
C LYS A 23 1.35 14.16 12.09
N GLY A 24 1.50 13.46 10.97
CA GLY A 24 0.65 12.32 10.60
C GLY A 24 1.42 11.11 10.07
N GLU A 25 0.67 10.09 9.67
CA GLU A 25 1.14 8.85 9.05
C GLU A 25 0.54 8.72 7.64
N VAL A 26 1.27 8.09 6.72
CA VAL A 26 0.86 7.86 5.33
C VAL A 26 0.92 6.36 5.07
N PHE A 27 -0.21 5.79 4.62
CA PHE A 27 -0.30 4.42 4.15
C PHE A 27 -0.44 4.40 2.62
N HIS A 28 0.34 3.57 1.94
CA HIS A 28 0.32 3.36 0.50
C HIS A 28 0.16 1.87 0.20
N ALA A 29 -0.97 1.48 -0.40
CA ALA A 29 -1.28 0.08 -0.71
C ALA A 29 -0.39 -0.54 -1.80
N GLY A 30 0.16 0.26 -2.71
CA GLY A 30 1.12 -0.22 -3.71
C GLY A 30 0.50 -0.91 -4.93
N SER A 31 -0.82 -0.86 -5.11
CA SER A 31 -1.54 -1.49 -6.22
C SER A 31 -2.88 -0.79 -6.48
N CYS A 32 -3.25 -0.64 -7.75
CA CYS A 32 -4.56 -0.11 -8.16
C CYS A 32 -5.69 -1.10 -7.86
N GLU A 33 -5.37 -2.39 -7.87
CA GLU A 33 -6.27 -3.50 -7.58
C GLU A 33 -6.73 -3.54 -6.11
N TRP A 34 -6.11 -2.76 -5.21
CA TRP A 34 -6.57 -2.64 -3.82
C TRP A 34 -8.02 -2.20 -3.71
N VAL A 35 -8.45 -1.23 -4.54
CA VAL A 35 -9.84 -0.76 -4.57
C VAL A 35 -10.76 -1.87 -5.11
N ALA A 36 -10.31 -2.60 -6.12
CA ALA A 36 -11.07 -3.74 -6.64
C ALA A 36 -11.21 -4.85 -5.57
N GLY A 37 -10.19 -5.08 -4.75
CA GLY A 37 -10.23 -6.00 -3.61
C GLY A 37 -11.27 -5.57 -2.57
N LEU A 38 -11.34 -4.28 -2.24
CA LEU A 38 -12.38 -3.75 -1.35
C LEU A 38 -13.79 -3.94 -1.92
N LEU A 39 -13.99 -3.62 -3.21
CA LEU A 39 -15.31 -3.80 -3.86
C LEU A 39 -15.75 -5.27 -3.88
N ARG A 40 -14.79 -6.20 -3.96
CA ARG A 40 -15.03 -7.64 -3.94
C ARG A 40 -15.06 -8.26 -2.54
N GLN A 41 -14.94 -7.43 -1.50
CA GLN A 41 -14.90 -7.87 -0.11
C GLN A 41 -13.79 -8.90 0.15
N ASP A 42 -12.62 -8.68 -0.46
CA ASP A 42 -11.45 -9.49 -0.20
C ASP A 42 -11.05 -9.34 1.28
N ALA A 43 -11.11 -10.44 2.02
CA ALA A 43 -10.94 -10.43 3.47
C ALA A 43 -9.58 -9.88 3.93
N MET A 44 -8.52 -10.09 3.14
CA MET A 44 -7.19 -9.60 3.50
C MET A 44 -7.06 -8.10 3.26
N VAL A 45 -7.56 -7.63 2.11
CA VAL A 45 -7.60 -6.20 1.78
C VAL A 45 -8.46 -5.43 2.78
N GLU A 46 -9.64 -5.94 3.12
CA GLU A 46 -10.52 -5.32 4.11
C GLU A 46 -9.86 -5.27 5.50
N ARG A 47 -9.25 -6.37 5.94
CA ARG A 47 -8.61 -6.44 7.25
C ARG A 47 -7.47 -5.43 7.37
N VAL A 48 -6.59 -5.35 6.38
CA VAL A 48 -5.48 -4.38 6.40
C VAL A 48 -6.03 -2.95 6.37
N THR A 49 -7.03 -2.68 5.52
CA THR A 49 -7.65 -1.36 5.42
C THR A 49 -8.29 -0.94 6.75
N ARG A 50 -9.04 -1.85 7.39
CA ARG A 50 -9.64 -1.62 8.71
C ARG A 50 -8.59 -1.30 9.76
N ASN A 51 -7.51 -2.09 9.84
CA ASN A 51 -6.43 -1.87 10.80
C ASN A 51 -5.78 -0.48 10.64
N VAL A 52 -5.54 -0.06 9.40
CA VAL A 52 -4.98 1.28 9.11
C VAL A 52 -5.94 2.38 9.55
N LEU A 53 -7.22 2.26 9.20
CA LEU A 53 -8.23 3.24 9.57
C LEU A 53 -8.44 3.31 11.08
N ASP A 54 -8.53 2.17 11.77
CA ASP A 54 -8.71 2.12 13.22
C ASP A 54 -7.53 2.78 13.93
N ARG A 55 -6.30 2.52 13.48
CA ARG A 55 -5.10 3.21 14.01
C ARG A 55 -5.15 4.71 13.76
N TYR A 56 -5.47 5.15 12.54
CA TYR A 56 -5.42 6.58 12.18
C TYR A 56 -6.56 7.38 12.78
N LEU A 57 -7.68 6.72 13.09
CA LEU A 57 -8.84 7.33 13.73
C LEU A 57 -8.82 7.18 15.27
N GLY A 58 -7.77 6.58 15.84
CA GLY A 58 -7.63 6.42 17.30
C GLY A 58 -8.64 5.45 17.91
N LYS A 59 -9.06 4.42 17.18
CA LYS A 59 -10.02 3.40 17.62
C LYS A 59 -9.36 2.13 18.18
N SER A 60 -8.04 2.16 18.35
CA SER A 60 -7.21 1.07 18.88
C SER A 60 -6.84 1.29 20.35
#